data_AF-E9RUH9-F1
#
_entry.id   AF-E9RUH9-F1
#
_cell.length_a   1.000
_cell.length_b   1.000
_cell.length_c   1.000
_cell.angle_alpha   90.00
_cell.angle_beta   90.00
_cell.angle_gamma   90.00
#
_symmetry.space_group_name_H-M   'P 1'
#
loop_
_entity.id
_entity.type
_entity.pdbx_description
1 polymer ?
#
loop_
_entity_poly.entity_id
_entity_poly.type
_entity_poly.pdbx_seq_one_letter_code
_entity_poly.pdbx_strand_id
1 'polypeptide(L)'
;MKVLLTATVQSHICQFHKPLVEVLHEHGCEVHVAAKDNLAEKNGLKLDFVDKVYNVPFARSPRSKDNLKAYKELKKLLNKSIMMWFTVILQWEVLLPGLRQEK
;
A
#
# COMPACT_ATOMS: atom_id res chain seq x y z
N MET A 1 -17.05 -6.12 5.39
CA MET A 1 -16.51 -4.74 5.24
C MET A 1 -15.34 -4.78 4.25
N LYS A 2 -15.06 -3.71 3.48
CA LYS A 2 -13.94 -3.69 2.52
C LYS A 2 -12.90 -2.64 2.91
N VAL A 3 -11.63 -3.01 2.86
CA VAL A 3 -10.50 -2.16 3.27
C VAL A 3 -9.52 -2.03 2.10
N LEU A 4 -9.08 -0.80 1.81
CA LEU A 4 -8.00 -0.53 0.86
C LEU A 4 -6.72 -0.19 1.61
N LEU A 5 -5.71 -1.04 1.52
CA LEU A 5 -4.35 -0.72 1.93
C LEU A 5 -3.61 -0.09 0.75
N THR A 6 -2.96 1.04 1.00
CA THR A 6 -2.19 1.76 -0.03
C THR A 6 -0.75 1.93 0.39
N ALA A 7 0.20 1.62 -0.48
CA ALA A 7 1.61 1.91 -0.25
C ALA A 7 2.30 2.27 -1.58
N THR A 8 3.47 2.89 -1.51
CA THR A 8 4.23 3.23 -2.72
C THR A 8 4.60 1.98 -3.52
N VAL A 9 4.96 0.87 -2.86
CA VAL A 9 5.40 -0.37 -3.51
C VAL A 9 4.84 -1.62 -2.84
N GLN A 10 4.59 -2.67 -3.61
CA GLN A 10 4.02 -3.93 -3.13
C GLN A 10 4.90 -4.67 -2.12
N SER A 11 6.23 -4.65 -2.31
CA SER A 11 7.16 -5.29 -1.37
C SER A 11 7.07 -4.73 0.06
N HIS A 12 6.67 -3.46 0.23
CA HIS A 12 6.46 -2.86 1.55
C HIS A 12 5.24 -3.45 2.26
N ILE A 13 4.16 -3.71 1.52
CA ILE A 13 2.98 -4.38 2.07
C ILE A 13 3.33 -5.80 2.50
N CYS A 14 4.04 -6.56 1.65
CA CYS A 14 4.43 -7.94 1.95
C CYS A 14 5.29 -8.05 3.22
N GLN A 15 6.18 -7.08 3.46
CA GLN A 15 7.09 -7.10 4.62
C GLN A 15 6.43 -6.62 5.92
N PHE A 16 5.58 -5.60 5.87
CA PHE A 16 5.11 -4.91 7.09
C PHE A 16 3.63 -5.08 7.39
N HIS A 17 2.80 -5.38 6.40
CA HIS A 17 1.34 -5.33 6.56
C HIS A 17 0.71 -6.71 6.68
N LYS A 18 1.47 -7.80 6.54
CA LYS A 18 0.93 -9.17 6.69
C LYS A 18 0.18 -9.38 8.03
N PRO A 19 0.71 -8.99 9.21
CA PRO A 19 -0.02 -9.15 10.47
C PRO A 19 -1.32 -8.33 10.52
N LEU A 20 -1.31 -7.13 9.92
CA LEU A 20 -2.51 -6.28 9.85
C LEU A 20 -3.58 -6.93 8.97
N VAL A 21 -3.19 -7.53 7.84
CA VAL A 21 -4.13 -8.20 6.95
C VAL A 21 -4.76 -9.42 7.62
N GLU A 22 -3.97 -10.22 8.35
CA GLU A 22 -4.48 -11.37 9.11
C GLU A 22 -5.56 -10.95 10.11
N VAL A 23 -5.30 -9.90 10.90
CA VAL A 23 -6.30 -9.35 11.84
C VAL A 23 -7.55 -8.85 11.11
N LEU A 24 -7.39 -8.16 9.99
CA LEU A 24 -8.54 -7.67 9.21
C LEU A 24 -9.38 -8.84 8.66
N HIS A 25 -8.74 -9.92 8.22
CA HIS A 25 -9.41 -11.14 7.78
C HIS A 25 -10.16 -11.84 8.91
N GLU A 26 -9.57 -11.92 10.12
CA GLU A 26 -10.24 -12.44 11.32
C GLU A 26 -11.53 -11.67 11.66
N HIS A 27 -11.55 -10.36 11.38
CA HIS A 27 -12.73 -9.52 11.55
C HIS A 27 -13.72 -9.59 10.37
N GLY A 28 -13.52 -10.50 9.40
CA GLY A 28 -14.38 -10.66 8.23
C GLY A 28 -14.30 -9.50 7.23
N CYS A 29 -13.16 -8.80 7.17
CA CYS A 29 -12.92 -7.75 6.18
C CYS A 29 -12.32 -8.33 4.90
N GLU A 30 -12.74 -7.84 3.74
CA GLU A 30 -12.07 -8.09 2.46
C GLU A 30 -10.97 -7.03 2.30
N VAL A 31 -9.72 -7.46 2.12
CA VAL A 31 -8.55 -6.59 2.08
C VAL A 31 -8.02 -6.47 0.66
N HIS A 32 -8.05 -5.24 0.14
CA HIS A 32 -7.52 -4.87 -1.16
C HIS A 32 -6.24 -4.08 -0.99
N VAL A 33 -5.32 -4.21 -1.94
CA VAL A 33 -4.06 -3.46 -1.95
C VAL A 33 -3.98 -2.62 -3.22
N ALA A 34 -3.63 -1.34 -3.10
CA ALA A 34 -3.21 -0.50 -4.21
C ALA A 34 -1.76 -0.06 -4.01
N ALA A 35 -0.85 -0.56 -4.83
CA ALA A 35 0.57 -0.24 -4.75
C ALA A 35 1.28 -0.48 -6.09
N LYS A 36 2.42 0.18 -6.30
CA LYS A 36 3.22 -0.08 -7.51
C LYS A 36 3.85 -1.46 -7.41
N ASP A 37 3.69 -2.26 -8.46
CA ASP A 37 4.37 -3.55 -8.54
C ASP A 37 5.89 -3.35 -8.61
N ASN A 38 6.59 -4.03 -7.71
CA ASN A 38 8.04 -4.15 -7.67
C ASN A 38 8.48 -5.54 -7.21
N LEU A 39 7.56 -6.52 -7.23
CA LEU A 39 7.84 -7.87 -6.74
C LEU A 39 8.81 -8.62 -7.65
N ALA A 40 8.80 -8.33 -8.95
CA ALA A 40 9.75 -8.88 -9.92
C ALA A 40 11.22 -8.57 -9.57
N GLU A 41 11.49 -7.50 -8.82
CA GLU A 41 12.84 -7.11 -8.39
C GLU A 41 13.29 -7.83 -7.11
N LYS A 42 12.38 -8.54 -6.41
CA LYS A 42 12.66 -9.26 -5.18
C LYS A 42 12.23 -10.72 -5.31
N ASN A 43 13.20 -11.58 -5.68
CA ASN A 43 12.99 -13.02 -5.84
C ASN A 43 12.23 -13.62 -4.63
N GLY A 44 10.99 -14.07 -4.88
CA GLY A 44 10.21 -14.87 -3.95
C GLY A 44 9.15 -14.15 -3.10
N LEU A 45 8.99 -12.82 -3.20
CA LEU A 45 7.89 -12.14 -2.51
C LEU A 45 6.59 -12.23 -3.32
N LYS A 46 5.56 -12.80 -2.71
CA LYS A 46 4.20 -12.86 -3.27
C LYS A 46 3.18 -12.25 -2.31
N LEU A 47 2.19 -11.58 -2.88
CA LEU A 47 1.05 -11.00 -2.17
C LEU A 47 -0.11 -12.01 -2.13
N ASP A 48 0.14 -13.17 -1.52
CA ASP A 48 -0.83 -14.29 -1.49
C ASP A 48 -1.82 -14.22 -0.32
N PHE A 49 -1.68 -13.21 0.55
CA PHE A 49 -2.50 -13.04 1.76
C PHE A 49 -3.54 -11.92 1.62
N VAL A 50 -3.77 -11.39 0.41
CA VAL A 50 -4.73 -10.30 0.16
C VAL A 50 -5.73 -10.73 -0.91
N ASP A 51 -6.95 -10.20 -0.85
CA ASP A 51 -8.04 -10.62 -1.73
C ASP A 51 -7.90 -10.04 -3.15
N LYS A 52 -7.42 -8.80 -3.26
CA LYS A 52 -7.21 -8.12 -4.54
C LYS A 52 -6.00 -7.20 -4.51
N VAL A 53 -5.28 -7.15 -5.62
CA VAL A 53 -4.15 -6.23 -5.83
C VAL A 53 -4.42 -5.36 -7.05
N TYR A 54 -4.24 -4.06 -6.88
CA TYR A 54 -4.31 -3.04 -7.90
C TYR A 54 -2.92 -2.45 -8.11
N ASN A 55 -2.35 -2.64 -9.29
CA ASN A 55 -1.10 -2.01 -9.65
C ASN A 55 -1.36 -0.54 -9.97
N VAL A 56 -0.93 0.36 -9.07
CA VAL A 56 -1.11 1.80 -9.20
C VAL A 56 0.26 2.44 -9.33
N PRO A 57 0.51 3.30 -10.33
CA PRO A 57 1.85 3.80 -10.65
C PRO A 57 2.28 4.93 -9.70
N PHE A 58 2.38 4.64 -8.41
CA PHE A 58 2.93 5.57 -7.44
C PHE A 58 4.41 5.85 -7.75
N ALA A 59 4.77 7.12 -7.68
CA ALA A 59 6.14 7.59 -7.82
C ALA A 59 6.64 8.15 -6.49
N ARG A 60 7.92 7.88 -6.19
CA ARG A 60 8.60 8.41 -4.99
C ARG A 60 8.64 9.94 -4.97
N SER A 61 8.73 10.58 -6.14
CA SER A 61 8.70 12.04 -6.24
C SER A 61 7.25 12.55 -6.21
N PRO A 62 6.88 13.42 -5.25
CA PRO A 62 5.54 13.97 -5.14
C PRO A 62 5.06 14.70 -6.40
N ARG A 63 5.98 15.31 -7.16
CA ARG A 63 5.69 16.11 -8.37
C ARG A 63 5.61 15.28 -9.66
N SER A 64 5.65 13.96 -9.60
CA SER A 64 5.57 13.12 -10.80
C SER A 64 4.18 13.18 -11.45
N LYS A 65 4.14 13.21 -12.79
CA LYS A 65 2.89 13.05 -13.56
C LYS A 65 2.21 11.70 -13.28
N ASP A 66 2.96 10.69 -12.86
CA ASP A 66 2.41 9.38 -12.52
C ASP A 66 1.59 9.40 -11.24
N ASN A 67 1.93 10.27 -10.28
CA ASN A 67 1.09 10.45 -9.08
C ASN A 67 -0.28 11.06 -9.41
N LEU A 68 -0.37 11.88 -10.47
CA LEU A 68 -1.67 12.38 -10.94
C LEU A 68 -2.51 11.26 -11.57
N LYS A 69 -1.88 10.31 -12.28
CA LYS A 69 -2.55 9.10 -12.77
C LYS A 69 -2.98 8.21 -11.60
N ALA A 70 -2.09 7.96 -10.66
CA ALA A 70 -2.35 7.17 -9.45
C ALA A 70 -3.54 7.72 -8.66
N TYR A 71 -3.62 9.05 -8.49
CA TYR A 71 -4.77 9.68 -7.84
C TYR A 71 -6.08 9.43 -8.60
N LYS A 72 -6.08 9.56 -9.93
CA LYS A 72 -7.28 9.27 -10.75
C LYS A 72 -7.71 7.81 -10.66
N GLU A 73 -6.75 6.88 -10.62
CA GLU A 73 -7.02 5.45 -10.46
C GLU A 73 -7.58 5.14 -9.07
N LEU A 74 -6.94 5.65 -8.01
CA LEU A 74 -7.45 5.52 -6.64
C LEU A 74 -8.87 6.05 -6.51
N LYS A 75 -9.15 7.25 -7.06
CA LYS A 75 -10.48 7.83 -7.03
C LYS A 75 -11.53 6.94 -7.73
N LYS A 76 -11.15 6.29 -8.84
CA LYS A 76 -12.03 5.32 -9.52
C LYS A 76 -12.27 4.07 -8.65
N LEU A 77 -11.23 3.54 -8.01
CA LEU A 77 -11.34 2.38 -7.12
C LEU A 77 -12.26 2.67 -5.93
N LEU A 78 -12.08 3.83 -5.29
CA LEU A 78 -12.89 4.29 -4.16
C LEU A 78 -14.34 4.61 -4.55
N ASN A 79 -14.59 5.13 -5.75
CA ASN A 79 -15.96 5.34 -6.22
C ASN A 79 -16.67 4.01 -6.55
N LYS A 80 -15.91 2.97 -6.93
CA LYS A 80 -16.46 1.66 -7.30
C LYS A 80 -16.80 0.79 -6.09
N SER A 81 -16.09 0.97 -4.98
CA SER A 81 -16.36 0.31 -3.71
C SER A 81 -16.43 1.39 -2.64
N ILE A 82 -17.57 1.57 -2.00
CA ILE A 82 -17.65 2.24 -0.69
C ILE A 82 -16.64 1.53 0.24
N MET A 83 -15.44 2.10 0.34
CA MET A 83 -14.27 1.57 1.04
C MET A 83 -13.85 2.62 2.05
N MET A 84 -13.74 2.20 3.31
CA MET A 84 -13.40 3.08 4.42
C MET A 84 -11.91 3.42 4.35
N TRP A 85 -11.58 4.70 4.50
CA TRP A 85 -10.21 5.20 4.46
C TRP A 85 -9.48 4.81 5.75
N PHE A 86 -8.54 3.86 5.68
CA PHE A 86 -7.47 3.76 6.68
C PHE A 86 -6.17 4.25 6.04
N THR A 87 -5.98 5.57 6.09
CA THR A 87 -4.74 6.21 5.65
C THR A 87 -3.67 5.98 6.71
N VAL A 88 -2.78 4.99 6.51
CA VAL A 88 -1.49 4.97 7.21
C VAL A 88 -0.56 5.92 6.47
N ILE A 89 -0.41 7.14 7.02
CA ILE A 89 0.62 8.09 6.61
C ILE A 89 1.98 7.52 7.05
N LEU A 90 2.69 6.85 6.16
CA LEU A 90 4.14 6.64 6.31
C LEU A 90 4.87 7.68 5.47
N GLN A 91 4.89 8.89 6.01
CA GLN A 91 5.86 9.93 5.68
C GLN A 91 6.51 10.38 6.99
N TRP A 92 7.32 9.51 7.61
CA TRP A 92 8.06 9.84 8.84
C TRP A 92 9.58 9.99 8.64
N GLU A 93 10.15 9.64 7.49
CA GLU A 93 11.63 9.62 7.32
C GLU A 93 12.27 10.92 6.76
N VAL A 94 11.57 12.06 6.69
CA VAL A 94 12.17 13.29 6.12
C VAL A 94 12.20 14.50 7.08
N LEU A 95 11.78 14.35 8.35
CA LEU A 95 11.73 15.49 9.29
C LEU A 95 12.38 15.29 10.65
N LEU A 96 13.10 14.19 10.90
CA LEU A 96 13.93 14.06 12.11
C LEU A 96 15.31 13.48 11.76
N PRO A 97 16.35 14.32 11.63
CA PRO A 97 17.72 13.83 11.64
C PRO A 97 18.05 13.44 13.09
N GLY A 98 17.97 12.16 13.46
CA GLY A 98 18.29 11.83 14.85
C GLY A 98 18.27 10.40 15.34
N LEU A 99 17.79 9.39 14.60
CA LEU A 99 17.79 8.01 15.13
C LEU A 99 18.21 6.99 14.07
N ARG A 100 19.51 7.05 13.71
CA ARG A 100 20.25 5.86 13.30
C ARG A 100 20.75 5.21 14.60
N GLN A 101 20.20 4.06 14.97
CA GLN A 101 20.91 3.13 15.86
C GLN A 101 21.55 2.06 14.98
N GLU A 102 22.87 2.08 14.96
CA GLU A 102 23.71 0.96 14.54
C GLU A 102 23.72 -0.08 15.66
N LYS A 103 23.57 -1.35 15.25
CA LYS A 103 23.79 -2.62 15.99
C LYS A 103 22.63 -3.16 16.82
#